data_AF-A0A7J7JPA2-F1
#
_entry.id   AF-A0A7J7JPA2-F1
#
_cell.length_a   1.000
_cell.length_b   1.000
_cell.length_c   1.000
_cell.angle_alpha   90.00
_cell.angle_beta   90.00
_cell.angle_gamma   90.00
#
_symmetry.space_group_name_H-M   'P 1'
#
loop_
_entity.id
_entity.type
_entity.pdbx_description
1 polymer ?
#
loop_
_entity_poly.entity_id
_entity_poly.type
_entity_poly.pdbx_seq_one_letter_code
_entity_poly.pdbx_strand_id
1 'polypeptide(L)'
;MNIGSSNPHSNNLVYAGFNQDQGCFACGMENGFRVYNADPLKEKERQDFSDGGIGHVEMLFSDVRAVRLRRDRIVVVLDTIIKVYTFTQNPQQLHVFETCPNPKGLV
;
A
#
# COMPACT_ATOMS: atom_id res chain seq x y z
N MET A 1 2.91 0.13 8.76
CA MET A 1 4.36 -0.16 8.70
C MET A 1 5.10 1.17 8.65
N ASN A 2 5.90 1.44 9.68
CA ASN A 2 6.74 2.63 9.75
C ASN A 2 8.04 2.37 8.98
N ILE A 3 8.34 3.23 8.01
CA ILE A 3 9.49 3.11 7.10
C ILE A 3 10.62 4.06 7.56
N GLY A 4 10.28 5.08 8.37
CA GLY A 4 11.24 6.03 8.96
C GLY A 4 12.03 6.83 7.92
N SER A 5 12.99 7.62 8.40
CA SER A 5 13.90 8.45 7.57
C SER A 5 14.94 7.64 6.76
N SER A 6 14.85 6.31 6.78
CA SER A 6 15.81 5.40 6.14
C SER A 6 15.42 4.96 4.71
N ASN A 7 14.52 5.71 4.06
CA ASN A 7 14.00 5.36 2.74
C ASN A 7 15.05 5.59 1.63
N PRO A 8 15.59 4.52 1.01
CA PRO A 8 16.67 4.65 0.03
C PRO A 8 16.16 5.04 -1.37
N HIS A 9 14.84 5.18 -1.55
CA HIS A 9 14.22 5.44 -2.85
C HIS A 9 13.84 6.91 -3.05
N SER A 10 14.11 7.78 -2.06
CA SER A 10 13.84 9.22 -2.14
C SER A 10 12.44 9.56 -2.69
N ASN A 11 11.47 8.69 -2.38
CA ASN A 11 10.08 8.82 -2.82
C ASN A 11 9.18 9.40 -1.71
N ASN A 12 9.82 9.97 -0.68
CA ASN A 12 9.22 10.66 0.45
C ASN A 12 8.25 9.81 1.28
N LEU A 13 8.22 8.49 1.11
CA LEU A 13 7.33 7.63 1.88
C LEU A 13 7.89 7.37 3.28
N VAL A 14 7.06 7.63 4.30
CA VAL A 14 7.40 7.48 5.73
C VAL A 14 6.62 6.34 6.37
N TYR A 15 5.39 6.10 5.90
CA TYR A 15 4.50 5.11 6.48
C TYR A 15 3.58 4.52 5.42
N ALA A 16 3.23 3.24 5.56
CA ALA A 16 2.13 2.65 4.81
C ALA A 16 1.30 1.73 5.70
N GLY A 17 -0.03 1.86 5.67
CA GLY A 17 -0.94 1.08 6.51
C GLY A 17 -2.24 0.77 5.80
N PHE A 18 -2.78 -0.41 6.10
CA PHE A 18 -4.05 -0.87 5.54
C PHE A 18 -5.22 -0.34 6.37
N ASN A 19 -6.37 -0.19 5.73
CA ASN A 19 -7.62 -0.14 6.46
C ASN A 19 -7.92 -1.51 7.14
N GLN A 20 -8.84 -1.55 8.09
CA GLN A 20 -9.16 -2.70 8.99
C GLN A 20 -9.48 -4.04 8.32
N ASP A 21 -9.70 -3.96 7.03
CA ASP A 21 -10.44 -4.81 6.12
C ASP A 21 -9.60 -4.94 4.80
N GLN A 22 -8.52 -4.15 4.75
CA GLN A 22 -7.42 -4.11 3.83
C GLN A 22 -7.72 -3.73 2.38
N GLY A 23 -8.96 -3.41 2.00
CA GLY A 23 -9.26 -3.02 0.62
C GLY A 23 -8.78 -1.63 0.21
N CYS A 24 -8.24 -0.86 1.15
CA CYS A 24 -7.48 0.35 0.89
C CYS A 24 -6.19 0.36 1.71
N PHE A 25 -5.22 1.15 1.27
CA PHE A 25 -4.08 1.51 2.11
C PHE A 25 -3.75 2.97 1.97
N ALA A 26 -3.28 3.53 3.08
CA ALA A 26 -2.77 4.87 3.14
C ALA A 26 -1.25 4.87 3.21
N CYS A 27 -0.66 5.83 2.53
CA CYS A 27 0.76 6.15 2.55
C CYS A 27 0.94 7.50 3.21
N GLY A 28 1.61 7.53 4.36
CA GLY A 28 2.11 8.76 4.97
C GLY A 28 3.44 9.15 4.32
N MET A 29 3.56 10.39 3.88
CA MET A 29 4.72 10.91 3.16
C MET A 29 5.33 12.11 3.90
N GLU A 30 6.57 12.47 3.61
CA GLU A 30 7.27 13.62 4.20
C GLU A 30 6.62 14.96 3.84
N ASN A 31 5.77 14.99 2.82
CA ASN A 31 5.10 16.19 2.32
C ASN A 31 3.58 16.00 2.15
N GLY A 32 2.96 15.04 2.85
CA GLY A 32 1.53 14.79 2.71
C GLY A 32 1.12 13.35 2.96
N PHE A 33 0.00 12.95 2.38
CA PHE A 33 -0.45 11.56 2.37
C PHE A 33 -1.18 11.21 1.08
N ARG A 34 -1.29 9.91 0.83
CA ARG A 34 -2.05 9.34 -0.28
C ARG A 34 -2.85 8.14 0.17
N VAL A 35 -4.02 7.94 -0.42
CA VAL A 35 -4.87 6.78 -0.18
C VAL A 35 -5.12 6.05 -1.50
N TYR A 36 -4.96 4.73 -1.48
CA TYR A 36 -5.14 3.86 -2.63
C TYR A 36 -6.20 2.80 -2.33
N ASN A 37 -7.06 2.49 -3.30
CA ASN A 37 -7.73 1.19 -3.35
C ASN A 37 -6.66 0.12 -3.59
N ALA A 38 -6.79 -1.04 -2.94
CA ALA A 38 -5.87 -2.15 -3.13
C ALA A 38 -6.16 -2.93 -4.42
N ASP A 39 -7.42 -3.03 -4.83
CA ASP A 39 -7.82 -3.61 -6.12
C ASP A 39 -9.11 -2.97 -6.67
N PRO A 40 -9.12 -2.47 -7.93
CA PRO A 40 -7.93 -2.17 -8.72
C PRO A 40 -7.08 -1.11 -8.01
N LEU A 41 -5.76 -1.22 -8.15
CA LEU A 41 -4.82 -0.29 -7.54
C LEU A 41 -5.01 1.12 -8.14
N LYS A 42 -5.73 1.97 -7.40
CA LYS A 42 -6.14 3.30 -7.86
C LYS A 42 -6.01 4.30 -6.72
N GLU A 43 -5.38 5.43 -7.00
CA GLU A 43 -5.35 6.56 -6.07
C GLU A 43 -6.77 7.09 -5.88
N LYS A 44 -7.22 7.12 -4.63
CA LYS A 44 -8.53 7.66 -4.22
C LYS A 44 -8.40 9.10 -3.78
N GLU A 45 -7.37 9.38 -2.98
CA GLU A 45 -7.17 10.66 -2.33
C GLU A 45 -5.68 10.98 -2.28
N ARG A 46 -5.37 12.27 -2.42
CA ARG A 46 -4.04 12.81 -2.23
C ARG A 46 -4.15 14.19 -1.60
N GLN A 47 -3.38 14.38 -0.54
CA GLN A 47 -3.22 15.68 0.07
C GLN A 47 -1.73 15.96 0.22
N ASP A 48 -1.27 17.00 -0.45
CA ASP A 48 0.07 17.53 -0.29
C ASP A 48 0.06 18.65 0.76
N PHE A 49 1.15 18.79 1.51
CA PHE A 49 1.39 19.86 2.47
C PHE A 49 2.58 20.70 2.01
N SER A 50 2.49 22.01 2.24
CA SER A 50 3.59 22.95 1.98
C SER A 50 4.71 22.84 3.01
N ASP A 51 4.41 22.30 4.19
CA ASP A 51 5.37 22.08 5.28
C ASP A 51 4.90 20.88 6.15
N GLY A 52 5.83 19.96 6.44
CA GLY A 52 5.59 18.76 7.24
C GLY A 52 4.99 17.55 6.49
N GLY A 53 5.01 16.39 7.16
CA GLY A 53 4.58 15.11 6.62
C GLY A 53 3.81 14.25 7.62
N ILE A 54 3.24 13.13 7.15
CA ILE A 54 2.48 12.20 7.99
C ILE A 54 3.29 10.94 8.29
N GLY A 55 3.62 10.75 9.57
CA GLY A 55 4.36 9.57 10.05
C GLY A 55 3.50 8.34 10.36
N HIS A 56 2.17 8.47 10.36
CA HIS A 56 1.24 7.38 10.68
C HIS A 56 -0.15 7.64 10.08
N VAL A 57 -0.74 6.65 9.42
CA VAL A 57 -2.12 6.73 8.87
C VAL A 57 -2.88 5.44 9.15
N GLU A 58 -4.15 5.56 9.56
CA GLU A 58 -5.08 4.44 9.72
C GLU A 58 -6.38 4.71 8.95
N MET A 59 -7.04 3.64 8.49
CA MET A 59 -8.25 3.70 7.66
C MET A 59 -9.27 2.61 8.07
N LEU A 60 -10.54 2.69 7.64
CA LEU A 60 -11.66 1.83 8.08
C LEU A 60 -12.49 1.23 6.86
N PHE A 61 -12.81 -0.09 6.82
CA PHE A 61 -13.75 -0.94 5.96
C PHE A 61 -13.46 -1.36 4.44
N SER A 62 -13.67 -2.68 4.00
CA SER A 62 -13.31 -3.44 2.70
C SER A 62 -12.70 -4.94 2.74
N ASP A 63 -12.28 -5.58 1.60
CA ASP A 63 -12.20 -7.09 1.39
C ASP A 63 -10.83 -7.77 1.02
N VAL A 64 -9.67 -7.19 1.36
CA VAL A 64 -8.33 -7.78 1.01
C VAL A 64 -7.76 -8.61 2.17
N ARG A 65 -6.98 -9.66 1.89
CA ARG A 65 -6.47 -10.59 2.93
C ARG A 65 -5.13 -10.17 3.54
N ALA A 66 -4.19 -9.73 2.71
CA ALA A 66 -2.88 -9.24 3.13
C ALA A 66 -2.29 -8.34 2.04
N VAL A 67 -1.43 -7.40 2.44
CA VAL A 67 -0.46 -6.81 1.51
C VAL A 67 0.92 -6.89 2.12
N ARG A 68 1.90 -7.21 1.27
CA ARG A 68 3.31 -7.23 1.63
C ARG A 68 4.03 -6.18 0.81
N LEU A 69 4.75 -5.32 1.49
CA LEU A 69 5.59 -4.32 0.86
C LEU A 69 7.03 -4.85 0.81
N ARG A 70 7.63 -4.70 -0.37
CA ARG A 70 9.07 -4.75 -0.59
C ARG A 70 9.48 -3.36 -1.09
N ARG A 71 10.77 -3.06 -1.01
CA ARG A 71 11.40 -1.82 -1.51
C ARG A 71 10.87 -1.34 -2.87
N ASP A 72 10.70 -2.24 -3.83
CA ASP A 72 10.28 -1.95 -5.20
C ASP A 72 8.93 -2.58 -5.58
N ARG A 73 8.27 -3.30 -4.65
CA ARG A 73 7.05 -4.06 -4.95
C ARG A 73 5.97 -3.89 -3.90
N ILE A 74 4.72 -3.81 -4.37
CA ILE A 74 3.53 -3.99 -3.55
C ILE A 74 2.94 -5.35 -3.93
N VAL A 75 2.81 -6.27 -2.98
CA VAL A 75 2.18 -7.58 -3.20
C VAL A 75 0.82 -7.57 -2.52
N VAL A 76 -0.25 -7.52 -3.30
CA VAL A 76 -1.63 -7.56 -2.82
C VAL A 76 -2.12 -9.01 -2.85
N VAL A 77 -2.59 -9.50 -1.72
CA VAL A 77 -3.13 -10.86 -1.54
C VAL A 77 -4.63 -10.75 -1.30
N LEU A 78 -5.38 -11.20 -2.28
CA LEU A 78 -6.83 -11.42 -2.24
C LEU A 78 -7.11 -12.86 -1.81
N ASP A 79 -8.39 -13.22 -1.68
CA ASP A 79 -8.78 -14.56 -1.24
C ASP A 79 -8.18 -15.66 -2.13
N THR A 80 -8.28 -15.51 -3.45
CA THR A 80 -7.83 -16.50 -4.44
C THR A 80 -6.80 -15.94 -5.43
N ILE A 81 -6.32 -14.71 -5.24
CA ILE A 81 -5.42 -14.06 -6.21
C ILE A 81 -4.31 -13.32 -5.47
N ILE A 82 -3.08 -13.40 -6.00
CA ILE A 82 -1.96 -12.56 -5.58
C ILE A 82 -1.56 -11.67 -6.75
N LYS A 83 -1.51 -10.35 -6.55
CA LYS A 83 -1.08 -9.36 -7.54
C LYS A 83 0.19 -8.67 -7.07
N VAL A 84 1.18 -8.57 -7.94
CA VAL A 84 2.45 -7.89 -7.67
C VAL A 84 2.52 -6.63 -8.50
N TYR A 85 2.78 -5.49 -7.86
CA TYR A 85 2.91 -4.19 -8.50
C TYR A 85 4.28 -3.57 -8.27
N THR A 86 4.70 -2.62 -9.10
CA THR A 86 5.83 -1.73 -8.80
C THR A 86 5.46 -0.80 -7.65
N PHE A 87 6.42 -0.49 -6.79
CA PHE A 87 6.25 0.53 -5.76
C PHE A 87 6.80 1.90 -6.22
N THR A 88 6.08 2.53 -7.13
CA THR A 88 6.47 3.80 -7.79
C THR A 88 5.33 4.82 -7.71
N GLN A 89 5.61 6.08 -8.08
CA GLN A 89 4.59 7.13 -8.17
C GLN A 89 3.38 6.75 -9.03
N ASN A 90 3.61 5.89 -10.04
CA ASN A 90 2.59 5.26 -10.84
C ASN A 90 2.80 3.73 -10.76
N PRO A 91 2.10 3.03 -9.85
CA PRO A 91 2.24 1.58 -9.70
C PRO A 91 1.79 0.84 -10.97
N GLN A 92 2.60 -0.11 -11.43
CA GLN A 92 2.26 -0.97 -12.55
C GLN A 92 2.11 -2.40 -12.08
N GLN A 93 1.08 -3.11 -12.56
CA GLN A 93 0.91 -4.53 -12.29
C GLN A 93 1.95 -5.33 -13.08
N LEU A 94 2.71 -6.15 -12.38
CA LEU A 94 3.81 -6.93 -12.92
C LEU A 94 3.41 -8.39 -13.06
N HIS A 95 2.76 -8.94 -12.04
CA HIS A 95 2.33 -10.34 -12.04
C HIS A 95 0.96 -10.51 -11.38
N VAL A 96 0.23 -11.52 -11.84
CA VAL A 96 -0.98 -12.03 -11.23
C VAL A 96 -0.81 -13.53 -11.09
N PHE A 97 -1.06 -14.04 -9.90
CA PHE A 97 -1.05 -15.46 -9.60
C PHE A 97 -2.42 -15.85 -9.06
N GLU A 98 -3.04 -16.86 -9.65
CA GLU A 98 -4.18 -17.51 -9.04
C GLU A 98 -3.71 -18.46 -7.95
N THR A 99 -4.49 -18.55 -6.88
CA THR A 99 -4.20 -19.34 -5.69
C THR A 99 -5.49 -19.95 -5.15
N CYS A 100 -5.38 -21.02 -4.39
CA CYS A 100 -6.49 -21.47 -3.54
C CYS A 100 -6.76 -20.43 -2.44
N PRO A 101 -7.96 -20.43 -1.82
CA PRO A 101 -8.29 -19.53 -0.71
C PRO A 101 -7.18 -19.46 0.33
N ASN A 102 -6.63 -18.26 0.55
CA ASN A 102 -5.56 -18.02 1.51
C ASN A 102 -6.06 -17.19 2.70
N PRO A 103 -6.78 -17.81 3.65
CA PRO A 103 -7.44 -17.10 4.75
C PRO A 103 -6.46 -16.43 5.72
N LYS A 104 -5.16 -16.77 5.67
CA LYS A 104 -4.11 -16.19 6.51
C LYS A 104 -3.17 -15.25 5.76
N GLY A 105 -3.31 -15.12 4.44
CA GLY A 105 -2.37 -14.39 3.59
C GLY A 105 -0.99 -15.07 3.48
N LEU A 106 -0.01 -14.38 2.89
CA LEU A 106 1.39 -14.85 2.85
C LEU A 106 2.02 -14.67 4.25
N VAL A 107 2.08 -15.74 5.03
CA VAL A 107 2.69 -15.78 6.37
C VAL A 107 4.17 -16.11 6.26
#